data_AF-A0A1W2DCS8-F1
#
_entry.id   AF-A0A1W2DCS8-F1
#
_cell.length_a   1.000
_cell.length_b   1.000
_cell.length_c   1.000
_cell.angle_alpha   90.00
_cell.angle_beta   90.00
_cell.angle_gamma   90.00
#
_symmetry.space_group_name_H-M   'P 1'
#
loop_
_entity.id
_entity.type
_entity.pdbx_description
1 polymer ?
#
loop_
_entity_poly.entity_id
_entity_poly.type
_entity_poly.pdbx_seq_one_letter_code
_entity_poly.pdbx_strand_id
1 'polypeptide(L)'
;MEDVMKRLNYQPSSLTNYELENPENVIECFFENYSIHEIRENLWELYKSWTYHDSEYTDTGEIRAMILFYTQIIGFLNASFITTEKRKEAQ
;
A
#
# COMPACT_ATOMS: atom_id res chain seq x y z
N MET A 1 -21.14 3.18 -3.84
CA MET A 1 -20.46 2.06 -3.16
C MET A 1 -20.56 0.76 -3.95
N GLU A 2 -21.75 0.40 -4.42
CA GLU A 2 -21.98 -0.87 -5.15
C GLU A 2 -21.06 -1.08 -6.36
N ASP A 3 -20.80 -0.05 -7.16
CA ASP A 3 -19.89 -0.13 -8.31
C ASP A 3 -18.41 -0.26 -7.90
N VAL A 4 -18.02 0.31 -6.76
CA VAL A 4 -16.67 0.18 -6.21
C VAL A 4 -16.46 -1.25 -5.69
N MET A 5 -17.46 -1.82 -5.02
CA MET A 5 -17.44 -3.20 -4.53
C MET A 5 -17.38 -4.22 -5.67
N LYS A 6 -18.10 -3.98 -6.77
CA LYS A 6 -18.00 -4.82 -7.98
C LYS A 6 -16.59 -4.80 -8.56
N ARG A 7 -15.90 -3.65 -8.53
CA ARG A 7 -14.52 -3.50 -9.02
C ARG A 7 -13.47 -4.14 -8.11
N LEU A 8 -13.71 -4.20 -6.80
CA LEU A 8 -12.82 -4.89 -5.87
C LEU A 8 -12.80 -6.41 -6.10
N ASN A 9 -13.77 -6.96 -6.83
CA ASN A 9 -13.90 -8.38 -7.20
C ASN A 9 -13.92 -9.35 -6.00
N TYR A 10 -13.99 -8.82 -4.78
CA TYR A 10 -14.16 -9.50 -3.51
C TYR A 10 -14.55 -8.45 -2.46
N GLN A 11 -15.34 -8.84 -1.46
CA GLN A 11 -15.65 -7.98 -0.32
C GLN A 11 -14.41 -7.93 0.59
N PRO A 12 -13.73 -6.78 0.77
CA PRO A 12 -12.51 -6.73 1.57
C PRO A 12 -12.82 -7.13 3.01
N SER A 13 -12.55 -8.39 3.35
CA SER A 13 -12.86 -8.99 4.66
C SER A 13 -12.04 -8.38 5.80
N SER A 14 -11.03 -7.59 5.45
CA SER A 14 -10.19 -6.83 6.37
C SER A 14 -10.79 -5.50 6.81
N LEU A 15 -11.92 -5.05 6.23
CA LEU A 15 -12.56 -3.77 6.56
C LEU A 15 -13.99 -3.98 7.06
N THR A 16 -14.31 -3.32 8.17
CA THR A 16 -15.67 -3.20 8.69
C THR A 16 -16.52 -2.27 7.79
N ASN A 17 -17.85 -2.32 7.95
CA ASN A 17 -18.75 -1.42 7.22
C ASN A 17 -18.43 0.06 7.48
N TYR A 18 -18.02 0.40 8.71
CA TYR A 18 -17.62 1.76 9.06
C TYR A 18 -16.35 2.19 8.32
N GLU A 19 -15.35 1.32 8.22
CA GLU A 19 -14.10 1.58 7.51
C GLU A 19 -14.30 1.64 5.98
N LEU A 20 -15.28 0.92 5.46
CA LEU A 20 -15.69 1.02 4.05
C LEU A 20 -16.32 2.37 3.72
N GLU A 21 -17.10 2.92 4.65
CA GLU A 21 -17.69 4.25 4.53
C GLU A 21 -16.67 5.37 4.79
N ASN A 22 -15.62 5.09 5.57
CA ASN A 22 -14.61 6.07 6.00
C ASN A 22 -13.18 5.53 5.77
N PRO A 23 -12.78 5.24 4.53
CA PRO A 23 -11.50 4.60 4.21
C PRO A 23 -10.29 5.47 4.60
N GLU A 24 -10.46 6.80 4.66
CA GLU A 24 -9.44 7.71 5.18
C GLU A 24 -8.99 7.38 6.61
N ASN A 25 -9.91 6.94 7.48
CA ASN A 25 -9.62 6.69 8.89
C ASN A 25 -8.71 5.47 9.00
N VAL A 26 -8.86 4.50 8.10
CA VAL A 26 -7.97 3.34 8.01
C VAL A 26 -6.55 3.78 7.66
N ILE A 27 -6.41 4.72 6.71
CA ILE A 27 -5.11 5.25 6.29
C ILE A 27 -4.49 6.10 7.41
N GLU A 28 -5.29 6.94 8.07
CA GLU A 28 -4.85 7.75 9.21
C GLU A 28 -4.36 6.85 10.36
N CYS A 29 -5.18 5.88 10.80
CA CYS A 29 -4.80 4.94 11.85
C CYS A 29 -3.57 4.11 11.48
N PHE A 30 -3.39 3.77 10.20
CA PHE A 30 -2.18 3.08 9.76
C PHE A 30 -0.91 3.91 10.05
N PHE A 31 -0.91 5.21 9.76
CA PHE A 31 0.22 6.10 10.01
C PHE A 31 0.37 6.57 11.47
N GLU A 32 -0.66 6.38 12.30
CA GLU A 32 -0.54 6.53 13.76
C GLU A 32 0.23 5.36 14.40
N ASN A 33 0.08 4.16 13.85
CA ASN A 33 0.69 2.95 14.40
C ASN A 33 2.09 2.65 13.84
N TYR A 34 2.42 3.17 12.66
CA TYR A 34 3.67 2.90 11.98
C TYR A 34 4.28 4.17 11.41
N SER A 35 5.57 4.40 11.69
CA SER A 35 6.26 5.53 11.07
C SER A 35 6.48 5.29 9.57
N ILE A 36 6.43 6.36 8.79
CA ILE A 36 6.66 6.29 7.34
C ILE A 36 8.04 5.69 7.00
N HIS A 37 9.03 5.86 7.88
CA HIS A 37 10.37 5.31 7.71
C HIS A 37 10.37 3.79 7.86
N GLU A 38 9.78 3.27 8.94
CA GLU A 38 9.69 1.83 9.19
C GLU A 38 8.93 1.11 8.08
N ILE A 39 7.83 1.70 7.57
CA ILE A 39 7.05 1.08 6.49
C ILE A 39 7.88 0.99 5.20
N ARG A 40 8.65 2.03 4.86
CA ARG A 40 9.52 2.02 3.67
C ARG A 40 10.62 0.97 3.79
N GLU A 41 11.22 0.83 4.96
CA GLU A 41 12.21 -0.22 5.24
C GLU A 41 11.58 -1.61 5.10
N ASN A 42 10.43 -1.85 5.72
CA ASN A 42 9.72 -3.12 5.62
C ASN A 42 9.35 -3.48 4.17
N LEU A 43 8.89 -2.51 3.37
CA LEU A 43 8.60 -2.72 1.95
C LEU A 43 9.87 -3.00 1.13
N TRP A 44 10.99 -2.38 1.47
CA TRP A 44 12.27 -2.67 0.84
C TRP A 44 12.76 -4.09 1.15
N GLU A 45 12.66 -4.51 2.42
CA GLU A 45 12.97 -5.89 2.79
C GLU A 45 12.08 -6.90 2.06
N LEU A 46 10.78 -6.61 1.94
CA LEU A 46 9.84 -7.45 1.21
C LEU A 46 10.22 -7.58 -0.28
N TYR A 47 10.58 -6.47 -0.92
CA TYR A 47 11.08 -6.48 -2.30
C TYR A 47 12.36 -7.31 -2.43
N LYS A 48 13.33 -7.10 -1.54
CA LYS A 48 14.58 -7.88 -1.53
C LYS A 48 14.29 -9.37 -1.38
N SER A 49 13.53 -9.78 -0.37
CA SER A 49 13.16 -11.17 -0.13
C SER A 49 12.51 -11.81 -1.36
N TRP A 50 11.64 -11.07 -2.05
CA TRP A 50 11.07 -11.51 -3.31
C TRP A 50 12.17 -11.74 -4.36
N THR A 51 12.99 -10.73 -4.64
CA THR A 51 14.04 -10.86 -5.67
C THR A 51 15.04 -11.97 -5.40
N TYR A 52 15.38 -12.23 -4.13
CA TYR A 52 16.26 -13.33 -3.76
C TYR A 52 15.60 -14.69 -3.94
N HIS A 53 14.31 -14.81 -3.64
CA HIS A 53 13.56 -16.07 -3.78
C HIS A 53 13.38 -16.48 -5.24
N ASP A 54 13.17 -15.50 -6.13
CA ASP A 54 12.93 -15.76 -7.55
C ASP A 54 14.20 -15.87 -8.40
N SER A 55 15.38 -15.56 -7.84
CA SER A 55 16.64 -15.36 -8.57
C SER A 55 17.15 -16.55 -9.40
N GLU A 56 16.63 -17.76 -9.17
CA GLU A 56 16.99 -18.96 -9.96
C GLU A 56 16.09 -19.18 -11.19
N TYR A 57 14.93 -18.51 -11.30
CA TYR A 57 13.93 -18.82 -12.35
C TYR A 57 13.21 -17.60 -12.98
N THR A 58 13.53 -16.36 -12.59
CA THR A 58 12.79 -15.17 -13.08
C THR A 58 13.27 -14.67 -14.45
N ASP A 59 12.32 -14.38 -15.33
CA ASP A 59 12.58 -13.69 -16.59
C ASP A 59 12.93 -12.20 -16.34
N THR A 60 13.74 -11.61 -17.24
CA THR A 60 14.10 -10.19 -17.19
C THR A 60 12.86 -9.28 -17.27
N GLY A 61 11.79 -9.73 -17.92
CA GLY A 61 10.50 -9.05 -17.96
C GLY A 61 9.82 -8.97 -16.59
N GLU A 62 9.85 -10.05 -15.82
CA GLU A 62 9.24 -10.13 -14.49
C GLU A 62 9.97 -9.24 -13.48
N ILE A 63 11.32 -9.25 -13.49
CA ILE A 63 12.14 -8.38 -12.64
C ILE A 63 11.82 -6.89 -12.91
N ARG A 64 11.66 -6.51 -14.18
CA ARG A 64 11.27 -5.12 -14.55
C ARG A 64 9.86 -4.76 -14.08
N ALA A 65 8.91 -5.69 -14.16
CA ALA A 65 7.57 -5.46 -13.65
C ALA A 65 7.58 -5.29 -12.12
N MET A 66 8.38 -6.09 -11.42
CA MET A 66 8.50 -6.05 -9.96
C MET A 66 9.11 -4.73 -9.44
N ILE A 67 10.21 -4.26 -10.03
CA ILE A 67 10.82 -2.99 -9.61
C ILE A 67 9.90 -1.80 -9.90
N LEU A 68 9.15 -1.86 -11.01
CA LEU A 68 8.13 -0.86 -11.33
C LEU A 68 7.01 -0.87 -10.28
N PHE A 69 6.51 -2.05 -9.93
CA PHE A 69 5.49 -2.21 -8.90
C PHE A 69 5.93 -1.67 -7.54
N TYR A 70 7.14 -2.03 -7.08
CA TYR A 70 7.73 -1.48 -5.85
C TYR A 70 7.77 0.06 -5.89
N THR A 71 8.23 0.64 -7.00
CA THR A 71 8.32 2.10 -7.16
C THR A 71 6.95 2.77 -7.06
N GLN A 72 5.93 2.17 -7.69
CA GLN A 72 4.56 2.68 -7.64
C GLN A 72 3.96 2.56 -6.23
N ILE A 73 4.21 1.45 -5.52
CA ILE A 73 3.77 1.28 -4.12
C ILE A 73 4.40 2.33 -3.21
N ILE A 74 5.70 2.60 -3.34
CA ILE A 74 6.36 3.64 -2.54
C ILE A 74 5.77 5.01 -2.86
N GLY A 75 5.51 5.30 -4.14
CA GLY A 75 4.81 6.52 -4.57
C GLY A 75 3.43 6.66 -3.91
N PHE A 76 2.62 5.59 -3.95
CA PHE A 76 1.31 5.54 -3.31
C PHE A 76 1.40 5.75 -1.79
N LEU A 77 2.30 5.04 -1.11
CA LEU A 77 2.51 5.17 0.34
C LEU A 77 2.84 6.62 0.72
N ASN A 78 3.76 7.25 -0.01
CA ASN A 78 4.18 8.63 0.24
C ASN A 78 3.03 9.61 0.01
N ALA A 79 2.26 9.43 -1.07
CA ALA A 79 1.12 10.27 -1.38
C ALA A 79 0.03 10.14 -0.31
N SER A 80 -0.24 8.92 0.16
CA SER A 80 -1.18 8.65 1.25
C SER A 80 -0.76 9.35 2.54
N PHE A 81 0.52 9.26 2.93
CA PHE A 81 1.04 9.95 4.12
C PHE A 81 0.89 11.46 4.02
N ILE A 82 1.32 12.08 2.91
CA ILE A 82 1.18 13.53 2.70
C ILE A 82 -0.28 13.96 2.75
N THR A 83 -1.19 13.16 2.18
CA THR A 83 -2.63 13.44 2.19
C THR A 83 -3.20 13.41 3.61
N THR A 84 -2.81 12.42 4.41
CA THR A 84 -3.15 12.32 5.83
C THR A 84 -2.66 13.53 6.62
N GLU A 85 -1.40 13.92 6.46
CA GLU A 85 -0.84 15.07 7.21
C GLU A 85 -1.53 16.39 6.83
N LYS A 86 -1.78 16.62 5.53
CA LYS A 86 -2.53 17.80 5.08
C LYS A 86 -3.96 17.87 5.65
N ARG A 87 -4.60 16.72 5.86
CA ARG A 87 -5.94 16.65 6.43
C ARG A 87 -5.93 16.99 7.92
N LYS A 88 -4.92 16.52 8.67
CA LYS A 88 -4.71 16.89 10.08
C LYS A 88 -4.46 18.39 10.26
N GLU A 89 -3.72 19.02 9.35
CA GLU A 89 -3.46 20.46 9.37
C GLU A 89 -4.71 21.32 9.04
N ALA A 90 -5.69 20.74 8.34
CA ALA A 90 -6.90 21.44 7.91
C ALA A 90 -8.08 21.34 8.91
N GLN A 91 -7.92 20.57 9.99
CA GLN A 91 -8.89 20.38 11.07
C GLN A 91 -8.57 21.30 12.26
#